data_AF-A0A7M6DMV2-F1
#
_entry.id   AF-A0A7M6DMV2-F1
#
_cell.length_a   1.000
_cell.length_b   1.000
_cell.length_c   1.000
_cell.angle_alpha   90.00
_cell.angle_beta   90.00
_cell.angle_gamma   90.00
#
_symmetry.space_group_name_H-M   'P 1'
#
loop_
_entity.id
_entity.type
_entity.pdbx_description
1 polymer ?
#
loop_
_entity_poly.entity_id
_entity_poly.type
_entity_poly.pdbx_seq_one_letter_code
_entity_poly.pdbx_strand_id
1 'polypeptide(L)'
;TLKYLFLYFQTSVTDVLKAMKAIPQGFRSSTLGKWYQKEEYRSSSYVIPKTNSSNLQYNDLYWDPVNKKLRGQQTSTCRTITLVSVKFVPPIGAGVEILSRHVYFALWDGEKILSNIHVVRAVPLERDLSWTFTPKVAKHIPSLYDGELVARINSDDRKISLLMELNYSYVRTSTGERSEISCGWASLSLFDESGAPVGNNQCFTNAINFTFQSATKNNGQNYHI
;
A
#
# COMPACT_ATOMS: atom_id res chain seq x y z
N THR A 1 7.26 13.67 47.08
CA THR A 1 5.96 13.97 46.45
C THR A 1 6.17 14.95 45.32
N LEU A 2 5.86 14.55 44.08
CA LEU A 2 5.84 15.36 42.85
C LEU A 2 7.17 16.01 42.39
N LYS A 3 8.08 15.19 41.86
CA LYS A 3 9.14 15.65 40.94
C LYS A 3 8.76 15.24 39.51
N TYR A 4 8.40 16.24 38.70
CA TYR A 4 8.75 16.35 37.29
C TYR A 4 8.70 15.07 36.43
N LEU A 5 7.50 14.55 36.19
CA LEU A 5 7.23 13.74 35.01
C LEU A 5 6.10 14.37 34.18
N PHE A 6 6.25 15.66 33.89
CA PHE A 6 5.69 16.27 32.69
C PHE A 6 6.46 15.69 31.49
N LEU A 7 6.29 14.40 31.23
CA LEU A 7 6.48 13.87 29.90
C LEU A 7 5.42 14.58 29.06
N TYR A 8 5.87 15.40 28.12
CA TYR A 8 5.05 15.97 27.06
C TYR A 8 4.26 14.82 26.40
N PHE A 9 3.04 14.56 26.87
CA PHE A 9 2.02 13.92 26.06
C PHE A 9 1.66 14.95 25.02
N GLN A 10 2.41 14.98 23.92
CA GLN A 10 1.93 15.64 22.71
C GLN A 10 0.75 14.80 22.25
N THR A 11 -0.46 15.13 22.72
CA THR A 11 -1.70 14.50 22.29
C THR A 11 -1.74 14.57 20.77
N SER A 12 -1.70 13.42 20.11
CA SER A 12 -1.75 13.41 18.66
C SER A 12 -3.11 13.94 18.21
N VAL A 13 -3.18 14.56 17.02
CA VAL A 13 -4.46 15.01 16.44
C VAL A 13 -5.48 13.86 16.39
N THR A 14 -4.98 12.64 16.19
CA THR A 14 -5.78 11.41 16.22
C THR A 14 -6.38 11.13 17.59
N ASP A 15 -5.68 11.41 18.69
CA ASP A 15 -6.20 11.18 20.04
C ASP A 15 -7.28 12.20 20.43
N VAL A 16 -7.14 13.45 19.98
CA VAL A 16 -8.18 14.47 20.11
C VAL A 16 -9.44 14.04 19.36
N LEU A 17 -9.30 13.58 18.11
CA LEU A 17 -10.43 13.13 17.30
C LEU A 17 -11.13 11.90 17.90
N LYS A 18 -10.39 10.97 18.52
CA LYS A 18 -10.97 9.83 19.26
C LYS A 18 -11.76 10.31 20.47
N ALA A 19 -11.20 11.22 21.26
CA ALA A 19 -11.87 11.77 22.45
C ALA A 19 -13.18 12.49 22.09
N MET A 20 -13.21 13.17 20.94
CA MET A 20 -14.40 13.81 20.38
C MET A 20 -15.40 12.81 19.75
N LYS A 21 -15.10 11.51 19.74
CA LYS A 21 -15.87 10.47 19.02
C LYS A 21 -16.05 10.75 17.53
N ALA A 22 -15.17 11.57 16.95
CA ALA A 22 -15.16 11.87 15.52
C ALA A 22 -14.57 10.70 14.70
N ILE A 23 -13.77 9.84 15.33
CA ILE A 23 -13.20 8.64 14.70
C ILE A 23 -13.26 7.43 15.65
N PRO A 24 -13.35 6.20 15.13
CA PRO A 24 -13.35 4.98 15.93
C PRO A 24 -12.04 4.77 16.73
N GLN A 25 -12.14 4.10 17.88
CA GLN A 25 -10.99 3.86 18.75
C GLN A 25 -9.87 3.03 18.10
N GLY A 26 -10.17 2.21 17.10
CA GLY A 26 -9.18 1.42 16.37
C GLY A 26 -8.29 2.24 15.42
N PHE A 27 -8.71 3.45 15.06
CA PHE A 27 -8.02 4.22 14.02
C PHE A 27 -6.72 4.83 14.53
N ARG A 28 -5.74 4.97 13.64
CA ARG A 28 -4.38 5.44 13.97
C ARG A 28 -3.88 6.39 12.89
N SER A 29 -2.88 7.21 13.22
CA SER A 29 -2.19 8.01 12.21
C SER A 29 -1.62 7.10 11.11
N SER A 30 -1.79 7.48 9.84
CA SER A 30 -1.32 6.68 8.70
C SER A 30 0.18 6.45 8.77
N THR A 31 0.61 5.21 8.61
CA THR A 31 2.03 4.83 8.62
C THR A 31 2.59 4.95 7.21
N LEU A 32 2.07 4.18 6.25
CA LEU A 32 2.45 4.25 4.84
C LEU A 32 2.15 5.63 4.25
N GLY A 33 1.11 6.34 4.70
CA GLY A 33 0.87 7.72 4.27
C GLY A 33 2.03 8.66 4.62
N LYS A 34 2.67 8.50 5.79
CA LYS A 34 3.88 9.27 6.15
C LYS A 34 5.07 8.90 5.28
N TRP A 35 5.28 7.61 5.03
CA TRP A 35 6.38 7.15 4.17
C TRP A 35 6.17 7.57 2.71
N TYR A 36 4.92 7.56 2.24
CA TYR A 36 4.55 8.01 0.90
C TYR A 36 4.86 9.49 0.66
N GLN A 37 4.92 10.33 1.70
CA GLN A 37 5.34 11.72 1.55
C GLN A 37 6.83 11.86 1.19
N LYS A 38 7.66 10.83 1.41
CA LYS A 38 9.07 10.84 1.03
C LYS A 38 9.25 10.41 -0.42
N GLU A 39 10.11 11.12 -1.15
CA GLU A 39 10.40 10.85 -2.56
C GLU A 39 10.93 9.43 -2.79
N GLU A 40 11.70 8.87 -1.86
CA GLU A 40 12.30 7.54 -1.98
C GLU A 40 11.26 6.41 -2.11
N TYR A 41 10.02 6.61 -1.66
CA TYR A 41 8.92 5.64 -1.77
C TYR A 41 7.93 5.98 -2.89
N ARG A 42 8.14 7.06 -3.65
CA ARG A 42 7.30 7.41 -4.79
C ARG A 42 7.64 6.54 -6.00
N SER A 43 6.63 6.21 -6.81
CA SER A 43 6.84 5.45 -8.05
C SER A 43 7.86 6.12 -8.99
N SER A 44 7.95 7.46 -9.00
CA SER A 44 8.96 8.21 -9.77
C SER A 44 10.40 7.74 -9.47
N SER A 45 10.72 7.48 -8.20
CA SER A 45 12.03 7.04 -7.75
C SER A 45 12.36 5.59 -8.13
N TYR A 46 11.39 4.84 -8.64
CA TYR A 46 11.57 3.46 -9.09
C TYR A 46 11.59 3.34 -10.61
N VAL A 47 11.03 4.30 -11.36
CA VAL A 47 11.07 4.30 -12.84
C VAL A 47 12.44 4.70 -13.39
N ILE A 48 13.26 5.39 -12.58
CA ILE A 48 14.61 5.80 -12.97
C ILE A 48 15.59 4.62 -12.78
N PRO A 49 16.31 4.18 -13.83
CA PRO A 49 17.31 3.12 -13.71
C PRO A 49 18.39 3.47 -12.69
N LYS A 50 18.69 2.53 -11.79
CA LYS A 50 19.71 2.73 -10.75
C LYS A 50 20.96 1.95 -11.07
N THR A 51 22.13 2.56 -10.88
CA THR A 51 23.40 1.85 -10.98
C THR A 51 23.58 0.90 -9.79
N ASN A 52 24.33 -0.16 -10.02
CA ASN A 52 24.78 -1.05 -8.96
C ASN A 52 25.90 -0.39 -8.13
N SER A 53 26.34 -1.05 -7.07
CA SER A 53 27.39 -0.54 -6.17
C SER A 53 28.73 -0.23 -6.87
N SER A 54 29.01 -0.86 -8.01
CA SER A 54 30.22 -0.59 -8.79
C SER A 54 30.12 0.62 -9.72
N ASN A 55 28.90 1.14 -9.95
CA ASN A 55 28.58 2.16 -10.97
C ASN A 55 28.92 1.77 -12.42
N LEU A 56 29.22 0.51 -12.69
CA LEU A 56 29.55 0.02 -14.04
C LEU A 56 28.36 -0.59 -14.77
N GLN A 57 27.28 -0.91 -14.06
CA GLN A 57 26.09 -1.53 -14.61
C GLN A 57 24.83 -1.01 -13.90
N TYR A 58 23.70 -1.02 -14.60
CA TYR A 58 22.38 -0.82 -13.98
C TYR A 58 21.93 -2.09 -13.24
N ASN A 59 21.19 -1.93 -12.14
CA ASN A 59 20.58 -3.05 -11.41
C ASN A 59 19.46 -3.73 -12.21
N ASP A 60 18.88 -3.01 -13.16
CA ASP A 60 17.67 -3.44 -13.85
C ASP A 60 17.99 -3.96 -15.27
N LEU A 61 19.22 -3.75 -15.75
CA LEU A 61 19.61 -4.05 -17.13
C LEU A 61 20.94 -4.80 -17.15
N TYR A 62 21.05 -5.79 -18.04
CA TYR A 62 22.30 -6.48 -18.31
C TYR A 62 22.57 -6.56 -19.81
N TRP A 63 23.85 -6.51 -20.17
CA TRP A 63 24.27 -6.68 -21.55
C TRP A 63 24.32 -8.18 -21.90
N ASP A 64 23.61 -8.58 -22.97
CA ASP A 64 23.72 -9.91 -23.56
C ASP A 64 24.81 -9.88 -24.64
N PRO A 65 26.01 -10.43 -24.38
CA PRO A 65 27.13 -10.36 -25.32
C PRO A 65 26.91 -11.22 -26.58
N VAL A 66 26.07 -12.25 -26.49
CA VAL A 66 25.80 -13.18 -27.60
C VAL A 66 24.90 -12.50 -28.63
N ASN A 67 23.77 -11.93 -28.16
CA ASN A 67 22.80 -11.30 -29.03
C ASN A 67 23.08 -9.80 -29.27
N LYS A 68 24.13 -9.25 -28.63
CA LYS A 68 24.53 -7.84 -28.67
C LYS A 68 23.37 -6.89 -28.37
N LYS A 69 22.60 -7.21 -27.33
CA LYS A 69 21.42 -6.44 -26.93
C LYS A 69 21.41 -6.21 -25.43
N LEU A 70 20.89 -5.05 -25.04
CA LEU A 70 20.55 -4.78 -23.65
C LEU A 70 19.28 -5.55 -23.31
N ARG A 71 19.30 -6.31 -22.22
CA ARG A 71 18.15 -7.05 -21.72
C ARG A 71 17.78 -6.56 -20.33
N GLY A 72 16.49 -6.62 -20.04
CA GLY A 72 16.00 -6.46 -18.69
C GLY A 72 16.43 -7.61 -17.79
N GLN A 73 16.90 -7.30 -16.58
CA GLN A 73 17.09 -8.29 -15.53
C GLN A 73 15.74 -8.95 -15.20
N GLN A 74 15.72 -10.28 -15.27
CA GLN A 74 14.54 -11.06 -14.94
C GLN A 74 14.31 -11.05 -13.42
N THR A 75 13.07 -10.81 -13.01
CA THR A 75 12.64 -10.91 -11.61
C THR A 75 12.23 -12.34 -11.31
N SER A 76 12.66 -12.88 -10.17
CA SER A 76 12.31 -14.24 -9.73
C SER A 76 10.80 -14.44 -9.57
N THR A 77 10.04 -13.40 -9.22
CA THR A 77 8.58 -13.50 -9.04
C THR A 77 7.87 -12.24 -9.52
N CYS A 78 6.78 -12.43 -10.28
CA CYS A 78 5.87 -11.38 -10.72
C CYS A 78 4.42 -11.79 -10.43
N ARG A 79 3.70 -10.97 -9.66
CA ARG A 79 2.31 -11.22 -9.24
C ARG A 79 1.43 -10.05 -9.66
N THR A 80 0.38 -10.34 -10.40
CA THR A 80 -0.70 -9.38 -10.64
C THR A 80 -1.76 -9.58 -9.58
N ILE A 81 -2.12 -8.51 -8.89
CA ILE A 81 -3.07 -8.51 -7.79
C ILE A 81 -4.14 -7.49 -8.11
N THR A 82 -5.39 -7.91 -8.10
CA THR A 82 -6.57 -7.06 -8.29
C THR A 82 -7.26 -6.93 -6.94
N LEU A 83 -7.22 -5.74 -6.35
CA LEU A 83 -8.08 -5.40 -5.21
C LEU A 83 -9.51 -5.24 -5.73
N VAL A 84 -10.45 -5.97 -5.12
CA VAL A 84 -11.85 -5.98 -5.55
C VAL A 84 -12.72 -5.15 -4.62
N SER A 85 -12.64 -5.44 -3.32
CA SER A 85 -13.44 -4.73 -2.33
C SER A 85 -12.84 -4.83 -0.93
N VAL A 86 -13.26 -3.90 -0.09
CA VAL A 86 -13.04 -3.94 1.36
C VAL A 86 -14.39 -3.77 2.05
N LYS A 87 -14.69 -4.61 3.04
CA LYS A 87 -15.97 -4.59 3.76
C LYS A 87 -15.79 -4.27 5.24
N PHE A 88 -16.88 -3.82 5.87
CA PHE A 88 -16.96 -3.51 7.29
C PHE A 88 -16.02 -2.37 7.72
N VAL A 89 -15.80 -1.38 6.85
CA VAL A 89 -14.97 -0.23 7.18
C VAL A 89 -15.77 0.71 8.09
N PRO A 90 -15.33 0.94 9.34
CA PRO A 90 -16.10 1.78 10.25
C PRO A 90 -16.25 3.22 9.71
N PRO A 91 -17.45 3.82 9.81
CA PRO A 91 -17.66 5.19 9.35
C PRO A 91 -16.91 6.19 10.23
N ILE A 92 -16.63 7.35 9.67
CA ILE A 92 -16.11 8.51 10.40
C ILE A 92 -17.28 9.35 10.90
N GLY A 93 -17.16 9.89 12.11
CA GLY A 93 -18.18 10.68 12.80
C GLY A 93 -18.17 12.15 12.40
N ALA A 94 -19.00 12.94 13.10
CA ALA A 94 -19.15 14.37 12.85
C ALA A 94 -17.85 15.17 13.07
N GLY A 95 -17.74 16.32 12.39
CA GLY A 95 -16.59 17.23 12.51
C GLY A 95 -15.43 16.93 11.56
N VAL A 96 -15.58 15.91 10.71
CA VAL A 96 -14.60 15.48 9.73
C VAL A 96 -15.30 15.22 8.39
N GLU A 97 -14.79 15.82 7.33
CA GLU A 97 -15.25 15.59 5.96
C GLU A 97 -14.24 14.71 5.21
N ILE A 98 -14.73 13.67 4.54
CA ILE A 98 -13.89 12.71 3.81
C ILE A 98 -13.57 13.23 2.42
N LEU A 99 -12.29 13.43 2.16
CA LEU A 99 -11.76 13.82 0.85
C LEU A 99 -11.49 12.60 -0.04
N SER A 100 -10.96 11.51 0.55
CA SER A 100 -10.65 10.30 -0.20
C SER A 100 -10.69 9.05 0.68
N ARG A 101 -10.98 7.91 0.05
CA ARG A 101 -10.86 6.57 0.60
C ARG A 101 -9.86 5.84 -0.26
N HIS A 102 -8.82 5.28 0.32
CA HIS A 102 -7.76 4.65 -0.47
C HIS A 102 -7.01 3.59 0.33
N VAL A 103 -6.22 2.79 -0.40
CA VAL A 103 -5.33 1.77 0.17
C VAL A 103 -3.92 2.08 -0.29
N TYR A 104 -2.99 2.11 0.67
CA TYR A 104 -1.56 2.11 0.39
C TYR A 104 -1.06 0.67 0.31
N PHE A 105 -0.23 0.39 -0.68
CA PHE A 105 0.37 -0.91 -0.92
C PHE A 105 1.89 -0.80 -0.94
N ALA A 106 2.56 -1.73 -0.28
CA ALA A 106 4.01 -1.83 -0.36
C ALA A 106 4.49 -3.26 -0.11
N LEU A 107 5.61 -3.65 -0.71
CA LEU A 107 6.32 -4.86 -0.31
C LEU A 107 7.02 -4.61 1.03
N TRP A 108 6.91 -5.57 1.94
CA TRP A 108 7.37 -5.48 3.32
C TRP A 108 7.88 -6.82 3.81
N ASP A 109 9.01 -6.83 4.51
CA ASP A 109 9.67 -8.04 5.04
C ASP A 109 9.43 -8.30 6.54
N GLY A 110 8.55 -7.52 7.18
CA GLY A 110 8.37 -7.55 8.62
C GLY A 110 9.03 -6.38 9.35
N GLU A 111 10.02 -5.72 8.73
CA GLU A 111 10.80 -4.64 9.35
C GLU A 111 10.82 -3.37 8.50
N LYS A 112 11.06 -3.49 7.19
CA LYS A 112 11.23 -2.35 6.27
C LYS A 112 10.40 -2.48 5.01
N ILE A 113 10.06 -1.32 4.45
CA ILE A 113 9.41 -1.22 3.15
C ILE A 113 10.46 -1.42 2.05
N LEU A 114 10.18 -2.34 1.12
CA LEU A 114 11.09 -2.79 0.06
C LEU A 114 10.79 -2.22 -1.33
N SER A 115 9.62 -1.61 -1.52
CA SER A 115 9.16 -1.10 -2.82
C SER A 115 8.72 0.36 -2.75
N ASN A 116 8.32 0.92 -3.89
CA ASN A 116 7.46 2.09 -3.89
C ASN A 116 6.17 1.80 -3.13
N ILE A 117 5.55 2.86 -2.63
CA ILE A 117 4.21 2.80 -2.07
C ILE A 117 3.22 3.17 -3.17
N HIS A 118 2.40 2.21 -3.56
CA HIS A 118 1.34 2.39 -4.55
C HIS A 118 0.03 2.76 -3.86
N VAL A 119 -0.83 3.53 -4.54
CA VAL A 119 -2.08 4.06 -3.97
C VAL A 119 -3.25 3.72 -4.88
N VAL A 120 -4.26 3.05 -4.33
CA VAL A 120 -5.52 2.82 -5.03
C VAL A 120 -6.67 3.47 -4.28
N ARG A 121 -7.39 4.36 -4.97
CA ARG A 121 -8.60 5.02 -4.48
C ARG A 121 -9.81 4.13 -4.66
N ALA A 122 -10.67 4.18 -3.66
CA ALA A 122 -11.86 3.37 -3.56
C ALA A 122 -13.12 4.19 -3.82
N VAL A 123 -14.16 3.53 -4.29
CA VAL A 123 -15.51 4.08 -4.41
C VAL A 123 -16.36 3.50 -3.27
N PRO A 124 -17.00 4.33 -2.42
CA PRO A 124 -17.83 3.82 -1.35
C PRO A 124 -19.14 3.23 -1.90
N LEU A 125 -19.53 2.08 -1.35
CA LEU A 125 -20.88 1.52 -1.47
C LEU A 125 -21.61 1.73 -0.15
N GLU A 126 -22.66 2.55 -0.18
CA GLU A 126 -23.41 2.96 1.03
C GLU A 126 -24.11 1.80 1.73
N ARG A 127 -24.47 0.74 0.99
CA ARG A 127 -25.33 -0.34 1.49
C ARG A 127 -24.67 -1.19 2.59
N ASP A 128 -23.35 -1.38 2.56
CA ASP A 128 -22.65 -2.39 3.40
C ASP A 128 -21.36 -1.90 4.08
N LEU A 129 -21.19 -0.59 4.26
CA LEU A 129 -19.92 0.00 4.77
C LEU A 129 -18.69 -0.55 4.01
N SER A 130 -18.87 -0.72 2.70
CA SER A 130 -17.88 -1.36 1.84
C SER A 130 -17.35 -0.38 0.82
N TRP A 131 -16.11 -0.58 0.41
CA TRP A 131 -15.51 0.15 -0.69
C TRP A 131 -15.20 -0.82 -1.82
N THR A 132 -15.41 -0.38 -3.04
CA THR A 132 -15.06 -1.13 -4.25
C THR A 132 -13.98 -0.43 -5.02
N PHE A 133 -13.32 -1.23 -5.85
CA PHE A 133 -12.18 -0.82 -6.65
C PHE A 133 -12.48 -1.21 -8.09
N THR A 134 -12.11 -0.35 -9.03
CA THR A 134 -12.38 -0.61 -10.44
C THR A 134 -11.27 -1.52 -10.97
N PRO A 135 -11.57 -2.76 -11.39
CA PRO A 135 -10.52 -3.72 -11.69
C PRO A 135 -9.69 -3.38 -12.93
N LYS A 136 -10.12 -2.43 -13.78
CA LYS A 136 -9.36 -1.86 -14.90
C LYS A 136 -9.86 -0.47 -15.26
N VAL A 137 -8.93 0.45 -15.52
CA VAL A 137 -9.25 1.76 -16.09
C VAL A 137 -9.78 1.61 -17.52
N ALA A 138 -11.04 1.97 -17.74
CA ALA A 138 -11.49 2.39 -19.08
C ALA A 138 -10.85 3.75 -19.40
N LYS A 139 -10.58 4.06 -20.68
CA LYS A 139 -9.74 5.19 -21.18
C LYS A 139 -9.98 6.60 -20.59
N HIS A 140 -10.99 6.80 -19.75
CA HIS A 140 -11.36 8.08 -19.13
C HIS A 140 -11.22 8.13 -17.60
N ILE A 141 -10.86 7.02 -16.93
CA ILE A 141 -10.70 6.99 -15.46
C ILE A 141 -9.22 7.21 -15.09
N PRO A 142 -8.89 8.00 -14.05
CA PRO A 142 -7.51 8.12 -13.58
C PRO A 142 -6.92 6.79 -13.08
N SER A 143 -5.63 6.56 -13.31
CA SER A 143 -4.91 5.37 -12.85
C SER A 143 -4.97 5.15 -11.33
N LEU A 144 -5.23 6.20 -10.55
CA LEU A 144 -5.43 6.11 -9.11
C LEU A 144 -6.64 5.24 -8.71
N TYR A 145 -7.58 4.96 -9.62
CA TYR A 145 -8.72 4.07 -9.34
C TYR A 145 -8.53 2.66 -9.90
N ASP A 146 -7.37 2.38 -10.49
CA ASP A 146 -7.05 1.05 -11.00
C ASP A 146 -6.79 0.08 -9.84
N GLY A 147 -7.66 -0.91 -9.69
CA GLY A 147 -7.54 -1.94 -8.67
C GLY A 147 -6.47 -2.98 -8.98
N GLU A 148 -5.92 -3.01 -10.21
CA GLU A 148 -4.86 -3.94 -10.60
C GLU A 148 -3.47 -3.35 -10.30
N LEU A 149 -2.62 -4.13 -9.61
CA LEU A 149 -1.26 -3.76 -9.23
C LEU A 149 -0.30 -4.94 -9.48
N VAL A 150 0.98 -4.67 -9.76
CA VAL A 150 1.95 -5.70 -10.17
C VAL A 150 3.13 -5.83 -9.20
N ALA A 151 3.05 -6.72 -8.21
CA ALA A 151 4.16 -7.00 -7.29
C ALA A 151 5.30 -7.73 -8.01
N ARG A 152 6.48 -7.10 -8.09
CA ARG A 152 7.70 -7.69 -8.68
C ARG A 152 8.77 -7.83 -7.62
N ILE A 153 9.30 -9.04 -7.50
CA ILE A 153 10.21 -9.42 -6.42
C ILE A 153 11.39 -10.14 -7.06
N ASN A 154 12.59 -9.75 -6.65
CA ASN A 154 13.83 -10.41 -7.00
C ASN A 154 14.51 -10.94 -5.74
N SER A 155 13.78 -11.78 -5.01
CA SER A 155 14.17 -12.42 -3.77
C SER A 155 13.29 -13.66 -3.58
N ASP A 156 13.83 -14.64 -2.88
CA ASP A 156 13.17 -15.86 -2.41
C ASP A 156 12.82 -15.80 -0.92
N ASP A 157 12.98 -14.63 -0.29
CA ASP A 157 12.65 -14.44 1.12
C ASP A 157 11.14 -14.55 1.35
N ARG A 158 10.76 -15.61 2.08
CA ARG A 158 9.38 -15.95 2.41
C ARG A 158 8.72 -14.95 3.36
N LYS A 159 9.51 -14.09 4.02
CA LYS A 159 8.98 -13.01 4.87
C LYS A 159 8.39 -11.87 4.06
N ILE A 160 8.70 -11.80 2.76
CA ILE A 160 8.18 -10.75 1.90
C ILE A 160 6.68 -10.95 1.70
N SER A 161 5.94 -9.90 2.07
CA SER A 161 4.49 -9.82 1.95
C SER A 161 4.10 -8.49 1.30
N LEU A 162 2.88 -8.44 0.76
CA LEU A 162 2.25 -7.20 0.36
C LEU A 162 1.53 -6.60 1.57
N LEU A 163 2.09 -5.54 2.14
CA LEU A 163 1.48 -4.74 3.19
C LEU A 163 0.45 -3.79 2.58
N MET A 164 -0.71 -3.71 3.22
CA MET A 164 -1.87 -2.95 2.77
C MET A 164 -2.39 -2.13 3.93
N GLU A 165 -2.43 -0.81 3.78
CA GLU A 165 -2.96 0.09 4.81
C GLU A 165 -4.19 0.82 4.27
N LEU A 166 -5.33 0.64 4.94
CA LEU A 166 -6.60 1.25 4.60
C LEU A 166 -6.68 2.65 5.20
N ASN A 167 -6.95 3.66 4.38
CA ASN A 167 -6.85 5.05 4.79
C ASN A 167 -8.03 5.91 4.33
N TYR A 168 -8.33 6.89 5.17
CA TYR A 168 -9.12 8.06 4.82
C TYR A 168 -8.21 9.29 4.74
N SER A 169 -8.29 10.06 3.66
CA SER A 169 -7.86 11.46 3.69
C SER A 169 -9.06 12.31 4.06
N TYR A 170 -8.88 13.26 4.97
CA TYR A 170 -9.97 14.06 5.50
C TYR A 170 -9.58 15.52 5.73
N VAL A 171 -10.59 16.36 5.88
CA VAL A 171 -10.47 17.74 6.37
C VAL A 171 -11.31 17.91 7.64
N ARG A 172 -10.74 18.55 8.66
CA ARG A 172 -11.48 18.89 9.89
C ARG A 172 -12.36 20.09 9.60
N THR A 173 -13.67 19.98 9.83
CA THR A 173 -14.61 21.05 9.47
C THR A 173 -14.40 22.32 10.32
N SER A 174 -13.90 22.18 11.55
CA SER A 174 -13.66 23.30 12.46
C SER A 174 -12.39 24.09 12.17
N THR A 175 -11.35 23.46 11.62
CA THR A 175 -10.02 24.09 11.42
C THR A 175 -9.60 24.18 9.96
N GLY A 176 -10.25 23.44 9.05
CA GLY A 176 -9.81 23.30 7.66
C GLY A 176 -8.54 22.46 7.48
N GLU A 177 -7.99 21.89 8.55
CA GLU A 177 -6.76 21.10 8.51
C GLU A 177 -6.98 19.77 7.78
N ARG A 178 -6.09 19.45 6.84
CA ARG A 178 -6.10 18.20 6.08
C ARG A 178 -5.13 17.19 6.69
N SER A 179 -5.57 15.95 6.81
CA SER A 179 -4.74 14.88 7.34
C SER A 179 -5.20 13.51 6.83
N GLU A 180 -4.46 12.47 7.19
CA GLU A 180 -4.75 11.08 6.85
C GLU A 180 -4.80 10.20 8.09
N ILE A 181 -5.73 9.26 8.05
CA ILE A 181 -5.94 8.32 9.13
C ILE A 181 -6.10 6.91 8.59
N SER A 182 -5.38 5.99 9.23
CA SER A 182 -5.45 4.56 8.99
C SER A 182 -6.59 3.95 9.80
N CYS A 183 -7.45 3.22 9.11
CA CYS A 183 -8.57 2.49 9.70
C CYS A 183 -8.32 0.99 9.84
N GLY A 184 -7.20 0.49 9.29
CA GLY A 184 -6.76 -0.88 9.43
C GLY A 184 -5.63 -1.20 8.47
N TRP A 185 -4.99 -2.34 8.67
CA TRP A 185 -3.94 -2.83 7.79
C TRP A 185 -3.97 -4.36 7.72
N ALA A 186 -3.46 -4.90 6.62
CA ALA A 186 -3.32 -6.32 6.38
C ALA A 186 -2.01 -6.62 5.66
N SER A 187 -1.52 -7.85 5.75
CA SER A 187 -0.39 -8.32 4.95
C SER A 187 -0.77 -9.59 4.20
N LEU A 188 -0.51 -9.63 2.90
CA LEU A 188 -0.72 -10.81 2.06
C LEU A 188 0.63 -11.48 1.78
N SER A 189 0.81 -12.72 2.25
CA SER A 189 2.04 -13.48 1.99
C SER A 189 2.24 -13.77 0.51
N LEU A 190 3.46 -13.50 0.03
CA LEU A 190 3.97 -13.80 -1.31
C LEU A 190 4.00 -15.29 -1.64
N PHE A 191 4.45 -16.04 -0.65
CA PHE A 191 4.90 -17.42 -0.74
C PHE A 191 4.29 -18.27 0.37
N ASP A 192 4.06 -19.54 0.08
CA ASP A 192 3.66 -20.54 1.06
C ASP A 192 4.89 -21.10 1.81
N GLU A 193 4.65 -22.04 2.72
CA GLU A 193 5.71 -22.69 3.50
C GLU A 193 6.70 -23.49 2.66
N SER A 194 6.32 -23.90 1.45
CA SER A 194 7.21 -24.57 0.50
C SER A 194 8.07 -23.58 -0.30
N GLY A 195 7.76 -22.28 -0.22
CA GLY A 195 8.36 -21.23 -1.06
C GLY A 195 7.70 -21.13 -2.43
N ALA A 196 6.65 -21.92 -2.69
CA ALA A 196 5.85 -21.76 -3.88
C ALA A 196 4.95 -20.53 -3.71
N PRO A 197 4.72 -19.74 -4.77
CA PRO A 197 4.00 -18.50 -4.59
C PRO A 197 2.49 -18.75 -4.41
N VAL A 198 1.83 -18.05 -3.46
CA VAL A 198 0.48 -18.39 -2.96
C VAL A 198 -0.61 -18.19 -4.04
N GLY A 199 -1.64 -19.05 -4.05
CA GLY A 199 -2.81 -18.95 -4.94
C GLY A 199 -3.83 -17.88 -4.51
N ASN A 200 -4.83 -17.64 -5.38
CA ASN A 200 -5.96 -16.69 -5.21
C ASN A 200 -6.58 -16.72 -3.79
N ASN A 201 -6.20 -15.78 -2.92
CA ASN A 201 -6.66 -15.78 -1.53
C ASN A 201 -7.17 -14.40 -1.08
N GLN A 202 -8.31 -14.43 -0.38
CA GLN A 202 -8.85 -13.33 0.43
C GLN A 202 -7.91 -13.07 1.62
N CYS A 203 -7.80 -11.82 2.08
CA CYS A 203 -6.99 -11.47 3.25
C CYS A 203 -7.90 -10.85 4.33
N PHE A 204 -7.82 -11.39 5.53
CA PHE A 204 -8.63 -10.96 6.66
C PHE A 204 -7.78 -10.17 7.65
N THR A 205 -8.37 -9.13 8.23
CA THR A 205 -7.86 -8.45 9.42
C THR A 205 -8.97 -8.46 10.45
N ASN A 206 -8.63 -8.37 11.75
CA ASN A 206 -9.54 -8.56 12.90
C ASN A 206 -10.84 -7.72 12.95
N ALA A 207 -11.16 -6.91 11.94
CA ALA A 207 -12.49 -6.32 11.73
C ALA A 207 -12.78 -5.90 10.26
N ILE A 208 -11.78 -5.91 9.36
CA ILE A 208 -11.90 -5.45 7.97
C ILE A 208 -11.53 -6.59 7.03
N ASN A 209 -12.41 -6.84 6.05
CA ASN A 209 -12.24 -7.92 5.09
C ASN A 209 -11.79 -7.37 3.75
N PHE A 210 -10.59 -7.71 3.32
CA PHE A 210 -10.11 -7.41 1.98
C PHE A 210 -10.36 -8.59 1.04
N THR A 211 -10.94 -8.31 -0.12
CA THR A 211 -11.16 -9.29 -1.18
C THR A 211 -10.23 -9.00 -2.36
N PHE A 212 -9.43 -9.99 -2.75
CA PHE A 212 -8.49 -9.91 -3.86
C PHE A 212 -8.68 -11.02 -4.87
N GLN A 213 -8.16 -10.78 -6.07
CA GLN A 213 -7.85 -11.79 -7.06
C GLN A 213 -6.37 -11.65 -7.41
N SER A 214 -5.55 -12.67 -7.20
CA SER A 214 -4.15 -12.75 -7.59
C SER A 214 -3.91 -13.78 -8.70
N ALA A 215 -3.21 -13.39 -9.75
CA ALA A 215 -2.69 -14.29 -10.76
C ALA A 215 -1.16 -14.25 -10.80
N THR A 216 -0.52 -15.40 -10.94
CA THR A 216 0.92 -15.48 -11.26
C THR A 216 1.12 -15.67 -12.73
N LYS A 217 1.85 -14.74 -13.35
CA LYS A 217 2.34 -14.89 -14.71
C LYS A 217 3.73 -15.51 -14.63
N ASN A 218 3.86 -16.74 -15.13
CA ASN A 218 5.15 -17.32 -15.44
C ASN A 218 5.58 -16.81 -16.83
N ASN A 219 6.71 -16.12 -16.87
CA ASN A 219 7.47 -15.59 -18.04
C ASN A 219 6.94 -14.34 -18.76
N GLY A 220 7.84 -13.33 -18.88
CA GLY A 220 7.83 -12.28 -19.91
C GLY A 220 7.94 -10.80 -19.47
N GLN A 221 9.18 -10.34 -19.22
CA GLN A 221 9.77 -8.97 -19.26
C GLN A 221 9.04 -7.68 -18.72
N ASN A 222 9.69 -6.98 -17.76
CA ASN A 222 9.79 -5.51 -17.41
C ASN A 222 8.53 -4.68 -16.98
N TYR A 223 8.49 -3.68 -16.07
CA TYR A 223 8.97 -3.44 -14.66
C TYR A 223 7.88 -2.73 -13.78
N HIS A 224 8.00 -2.76 -12.42
CA HIS A 224 7.20 -2.10 -11.34
C HIS A 224 5.80 -2.66 -10.94
N ILE A 225 5.35 -2.25 -9.72
CA ILE A 225 3.92 -2.22 -9.30
C ILE A 225 3.21 -1.11 -10.04
#